data_AF-A0AAI9GNT4-F1
#
_entry.id   AF-A0AAI9GNT4-F1
#
_cell.length_a   1.000
_cell.length_b   1.000
_cell.length_c   1.000
_cell.angle_alpha   90.00
_cell.angle_beta   90.00
_cell.angle_gamma   90.00
#
_symmetry.space_group_name_H-M   'P 1'
#
loop_
_entity.id
_entity.type
_entity.pdbx_description
1 polymer ?
#
loop_
_entity_poly.entity_id
_entity_poly.type
_entity_poly.pdbx_seq_one_letter_code
_entity_poly.pdbx_strand_id
1 'polypeptide(L)' 'MPIRGAPWARIAARRAYIREVLNIDLPEEVIPLSNAVAYLRPFLLAREKSLVCGR' A
#
# COMPACT_ATOMS: atom_id res chain seq x y z
N MET A 1 14.60 4.50 -18.46
CA MET A 1 15.64 3.84 -17.63
C MET A 1 14.98 3.43 -16.32
N PRO A 2 14.82 2.14 -15.96
CA PRO A 2 14.17 1.83 -14.71
C PRO A 2 15.13 2.17 -13.57
N ILE A 3 14.63 2.97 -12.64
CA ILE A 3 15.26 3.36 -11.39
C ILE A 3 15.61 2.12 -10.55
N ARG A 4 16.80 1.53 -10.74
CA ARG A 4 17.27 0.33 -10.01
C ARG A 4 17.79 0.64 -8.60
N GLY A 5 17.11 1.51 -7.87
CA GLY A 5 17.41 1.75 -6.46
C GLY A 5 16.73 0.72 -5.57
N ALA A 6 17.18 0.61 -4.31
CA ALA A 6 16.51 -0.16 -3.25
C ALA A 6 14.97 0.03 -3.14
N PRO A 7 14.38 1.18 -3.50
CA PRO A 7 12.91 1.33 -3.53
C PRO A 7 12.20 0.42 -4.54
N TRP A 8 12.82 0.10 -5.68
CA TRP A 8 12.18 -0.70 -6.74
C TRP A 8 12.01 -2.16 -6.34
N ALA A 9 12.96 -2.72 -5.59
CA ALA A 9 12.86 -4.08 -5.07
C ALA A 9 11.59 -4.28 -4.22
N ARG A 10 11.20 -3.26 -3.43
CA ARG A 10 9.96 -3.30 -2.64
C ARG A 10 8.70 -3.28 -3.52
N ILE A 11 8.72 -2.46 -4.57
CA ILE A 11 7.61 -2.38 -5.54
C ILE A 11 7.45 -3.72 -6.26
N ALA A 12 8.54 -4.33 -6.71
CA ALA A 12 8.52 -5.64 -7.38
C ALA A 12 7.97 -6.75 -6.48
N ALA A 13 8.47 -6.86 -5.24
CA ALA A 13 7.97 -7.84 -4.27
C ALA A 13 6.48 -7.65 -3.96
N ARG A 14 6.01 -6.40 -3.88
CA ARG A 14 4.59 -6.09 -3.68
C ARG A 14 3.74 -6.52 -4.87
N ARG A 15 4.19 -6.27 -6.11
CA ARG A 15 3.50 -6.70 -7.32
C ARG A 15 3.38 -8.22 -7.40
N ALA A 16 4.42 -8.96 -7.00
CA ALA A 16 4.37 -10.42 -6.90
C ALA A 16 3.29 -10.88 -5.91
N TYR A 17 3.26 -10.34 -4.68
CA TYR A 17 2.23 -10.69 -3.69
C TYR A 17 0.80 -10.42 -4.19
N ILE A 18 0.55 -9.27 -4.81
CA ILE A 18 -0.78 -8.90 -5.33
C ILE A 18 -1.23 -9.91 -6.41
N ARG A 19 -0.31 -10.33 -7.28
CA ARG A 19 -0.58 -11.32 -8.33
C ARG A 19 -0.76 -12.74 -7.78
N GLU A 20 0.19 -13.19 -6.96
CA GLU A 20 0.31 -14.61 -6.59
C GLU A 20 -0.55 -15.00 -5.38
N VAL A 21 -0.77 -14.06 -4.44
CA VAL A 21 -1.52 -14.32 -3.20
C VAL A 21 -2.93 -13.78 -3.29
N LEU A 22 -3.10 -12.56 -3.80
CA LEU A 22 -4.43 -11.94 -3.90
C LEU A 22 -5.13 -12.24 -5.23
N ASN A 23 -4.43 -12.82 -6.20
CA ASN A 23 -4.94 -13.11 -7.54
C ASN A 23 -5.52 -11.87 -8.26
N ILE A 24 -4.88 -10.72 -8.04
CA ILE A 24 -5.23 -9.45 -8.67
C ILE A 24 -4.19 -9.15 -9.74
N ASP A 25 -4.64 -8.93 -10.98
CA ASP A 25 -3.77 -8.43 -12.03
C ASP A 25 -3.71 -6.89 -11.97
N LEU A 26 -2.51 -6.36 -11.77
CA LEU A 26 -2.29 -4.93 -11.58
C LEU A 26 -1.72 -4.32 -12.86
N PRO A 27 -2.35 -3.29 -13.45
CA PRO A 27 -1.81 -2.61 -14.62
C PRO A 27 -0.38 -2.10 -14.39
N GLU A 28 0.38 -1.94 -15.47
CA GLU A 28 1.80 -1.58 -15.40
C GLU A 28 2.00 -0.13 -14.91
N GLU A 29 1.09 0.75 -15.30
CA GLU A 29 1.04 2.16 -14.89
C GLU A 29 0.75 2.35 -13.39
N VAL A 30 0.25 1.32 -12.70
CA VAL A 30 -0.01 1.39 -11.27
C VAL A 30 1.24 1.03 -10.49
N ILE A 31 1.78 2.02 -9.78
CA ILE A 31 2.93 1.85 -8.90
C ILE A 31 2.44 1.74 -7.44
N PRO A 32 2.51 0.56 -6.81
CA PRO A 32 2.12 0.39 -5.42
C PRO A 32 3.21 0.95 -4.48
N LEU A 33 3.14 2.25 -4.23
CA LEU A 33 4.11 3.00 -3.41
C LEU A 33 3.90 2.86 -1.90
N SER A 34 2.69 2.50 -1.47
CA SER A 34 2.28 2.45 -0.06
C SER A 34 2.24 1.01 0.47
N ASN A 35 2.90 0.80 1.60
CA ASN A 35 2.72 -0.32 2.52
C ASN A 35 1.63 -0.03 3.58
N ALA A 36 1.10 1.19 3.63
CA ALA A 36 -0.07 1.48 4.44
C ALA A 36 -1.27 0.76 3.84
N VAL A 37 -1.91 -0.06 4.65
CA VAL A 37 -3.20 -0.65 4.30
C VAL A 37 -4.19 0.49 4.06
N ALA A 38 -4.93 0.44 2.95
CA ALA A 38 -6.08 1.33 2.76
C ALA A 38 -7.14 1.12 3.86
N TYR A 39 -7.04 -0.01 4.57
CA TYR A 39 -7.91 -0.40 5.66
C TYR A 39 -7.07 -0.84 6.87
N LEU A 40 -6.86 0.09 7.81
CA LEU A 40 -6.31 -0.24 9.13
C LEU A 40 -7.49 -0.65 10.04
N ARG A 41 -7.62 -1.96 10.34
CA ARG A 41 -8.53 -2.44 11.40
C ARG A 41 -8.25 -1.67 12.72
N PRO A 42 -9.24 -1.54 13.60
CA PRO A 42 -9.63 -0.31 14.29
C PRO A 42 -8.71 0.11 15.46
N PHE A 43 -7.40 0.18 15.25
CA PHE A 43 -6.53 0.90 16.17
C PHE A 43 -6.71 2.42 16.04
N LEU A 44 -7.12 2.90 14.85
CA LEU A 44 -7.37 4.33 14.58
C LEU A 44 -8.86 4.72 14.56
N LEU A 45 -9.78 3.76 14.73
CA LEU A 45 -11.24 4.00 14.75
C LEU A 45 -11.85 3.92 16.15
N ALA A 46 -11.03 3.86 17.20
CA ALA A 46 -11.53 4.15 18.54
C ALA A 46 -11.96 5.62 18.54
N ARG A 47 -13.27 5.89 18.65
CA ARG A 47 -13.85 7.25 18.61
C ARG A 47 -13.06 8.24 19.49
N GLU A 48 -12.61 7.80 20.65
CA GLU A 48 -11.85 8.57 21.63
C GLU A 48 -10.40 8.92 21.18
N LYS A 49 -9.87 8.22 20.18
CA LYS A 49 -8.47 8.30 19.71
C LYS A 49 -8.36 8.75 18.25
N SER A 50 -9.48 9.00 17.58
CA SER A 50 -9.49 9.46 16.20
C SER A 50 -8.98 10.90 16.11
N LEU A 51 -8.06 11.16 15.16
CA LEU A 51 -7.60 12.51 14.88
C LEU A 51 -8.74 13.27 14.18
N VAL A 52 -9.26 14.31 14.82
CA VAL A 52 -10.30 15.18 14.26
C VAL A 52 -9.67 16.43 13.68
N CYS A 53 -10.00 16.76 12.42
CA CYS A 53 -9.72 18.08 11.88
C CYS A 53 -10.86 19.00 12.36
N GLY A 54 -10.56 19.92 13.27
CA GLY A 54 -11.53 20.91 13.75
C GLY A 54 -11.97 21.86 12.64
N ARG A 55 -13.19 22.37 12.76
CA ARG A 55 -13.71 23.43 11.89
C ARG A 55 -13.13 24.78 12.29
#